data_AF-A0A9Q1CH36-F1
#
_entry.id   AF-A0A9Q1CH36-F1
#
_cell.length_a   1.000
_cell.length_b   1.000
_cell.length_c   1.000
_cell.angle_alpha   90.00
_cell.angle_beta   90.00
_cell.angle_gamma   90.00
#
_symmetry.space_group_name_H-M   'P 1'
#
loop_
_entity.id
_entity.type
_entity.pdbx_description
1 polymer ?
#
loop_
_entity_poly.entity_id
_entity_poly.type
_entity_poly.pdbx_seq_one_letter_code
_entity_poly.pdbx_strand_id
1 'polypeptide(L)'
;MWLWTHLGRGVYVPFYLRQMLENLIGPKATARAVQLSLVFTSAEACKIGWVEEVTPLDQVMTAAKRELKQWLEIPDSGRTLMKMDIRRKEIQEIIDRREEDAEAFASLISRPGIQEQFIVSINKSKKN
;
A
#
# COMPACT_ATOMS: atom_id res chain seq x y z
N MET A 1 8.59 -1.02 -4.26
CA MET A 1 8.74 -2.15 -3.33
C MET A 1 9.46 -1.73 -2.04
N TRP A 2 9.00 -0.68 -1.34
CA TRP A 2 9.69 -0.14 -0.14
C TRP A 2 8.80 -0.06 1.11
N LEU A 3 7.48 -0.20 0.99
CA LEU A 3 6.54 -0.09 2.12
C LEU A 3 6.36 -1.39 2.93
N TRP A 4 6.84 -2.54 2.44
CA TRP A 4 6.47 -3.86 2.98
C TRP A 4 7.43 -4.43 4.03
N THR A 5 8.55 -3.75 4.28
CA THR A 5 9.62 -4.27 5.14
C THR A 5 9.66 -3.61 6.53
N HIS A 6 8.60 -2.90 6.90
CA HIS A 6 8.52 -2.09 8.12
C HIS A 6 8.46 -2.96 9.38
N LEU A 7 7.69 -4.06 9.38
CA LEU A 7 7.57 -4.92 10.56
C LEU A 7 8.87 -5.66 10.90
N GLY A 8 9.64 -6.08 9.89
CA GLY A 8 10.97 -6.65 10.12
C GLY A 8 11.98 -5.69 10.78
N ARG A 9 11.64 -4.39 10.89
CA ARG A 9 12.42 -3.34 11.55
C ARG A 9 11.74 -2.80 12.81
N GLY A 10 10.68 -3.47 13.29
CA GLY A 10 9.94 -3.06 14.47
C GLY A 10 8.97 -1.89 14.25
N VAL A 11 8.67 -1.55 13.00
CA VAL A 11 7.75 -0.46 12.63
C VAL A 11 6.43 -1.05 12.14
N TYR A 12 5.31 -0.61 12.73
CA TYR A 12 3.99 -1.07 12.30
C TYR A 12 3.60 -0.42 10.96
N VAL A 13 2.65 -1.04 10.26
CA VAL A 13 2.04 -0.47 9.07
C VAL A 13 0.95 0.51 9.50
N PRO A 14 1.02 1.81 9.12
CA PRO A 14 -0.01 2.78 9.44
C PRO A 14 -1.42 2.29 9.10
N PHE A 15 -2.40 2.65 9.92
CA PHE A 15 -3.74 2.06 9.84
C PHE A 15 -4.39 2.28 8.47
N TYR A 16 -4.17 3.43 7.84
CA TYR A 16 -4.72 3.76 6.53
C TYR A 16 -4.11 2.91 5.40
N LEU A 17 -2.82 2.54 5.50
CA LEU A 17 -2.22 1.60 4.56
C LEU A 17 -2.82 0.20 4.75
N ARG A 18 -2.99 -0.24 6.01
CA ARG A 18 -3.66 -1.51 6.31
C ARG A 18 -5.07 -1.54 5.70
N GLN A 19 -5.88 -0.50 5.92
CA GLN A 19 -7.25 -0.41 5.38
C GLN A 19 -7.28 -0.51 3.85
N MET A 20 -6.39 0.20 3.16
CA MET A 20 -6.31 0.11 1.69
C MET A 20 -6.02 -1.32 1.21
N LEU A 21 -5.20 -2.07 1.94
CA LEU A 21 -4.90 -3.46 1.60
C LEU A 21 -6.06 -4.38 1.92
N GLU A 22 -6.71 -4.21 3.07
CA GLU A 22 -7.92 -4.96 3.41
C GLU A 22 -9.01 -4.78 2.36
N ASN A 23 -9.15 -3.57 1.80
CA ASN A 23 -10.09 -3.27 0.72
C ASN A 23 -9.71 -3.89 -0.63
N LEU A 24 -8.43 -4.21 -0.88
CA LEU A 24 -7.96 -4.81 -2.13
C LEU A 24 -7.91 -6.34 -2.08
N ILE A 25 -7.24 -6.90 -1.07
CA ILE A 25 -6.91 -8.34 -0.98
C ILE A 25 -7.61 -9.05 0.18
N GLY A 26 -8.42 -8.31 0.96
CA GLY A 26 -9.14 -8.84 2.11
C GLY A 26 -8.29 -8.95 3.38
N PRO A 27 -8.94 -9.01 4.57
CA PRO A 27 -8.26 -8.94 5.86
C PRO A 27 -7.28 -10.09 6.12
N LYS A 28 -7.61 -11.30 5.67
CA LYS A 28 -6.76 -12.48 5.85
C LYS A 28 -5.45 -12.38 5.05
N ALA A 29 -5.54 -11.98 3.78
CA ALA A 29 -4.36 -11.84 2.94
C ALA A 29 -3.50 -10.66 3.40
N THR A 30 -4.13 -9.54 3.78
CA THR A 30 -3.44 -8.37 4.36
C THR A 30 -2.68 -8.73 5.62
N ALA A 31 -3.32 -9.38 6.60
CA ALA A 31 -2.66 -9.76 7.84
C ALA A 31 -1.42 -10.63 7.58
N ARG A 32 -1.54 -11.63 6.71
CA ARG A 32 -0.42 -12.50 6.32
C ARG A 32 0.69 -11.72 5.60
N ALA A 33 0.34 -10.91 4.60
CA ALA A 33 1.29 -10.14 3.81
C ALA A 33 2.09 -9.16 4.67
N VAL A 34 1.39 -8.44 5.55
CA VAL A 34 1.99 -7.45 6.45
C VAL A 34 2.87 -8.15 7.48
N GLN A 35 2.33 -9.08 8.27
CA GLN A 35 3.04 -9.71 9.39
C GLN A 35 4.29 -10.48 8.95
N LEU A 36 4.25 -11.13 7.78
CA LEU A 36 5.38 -11.88 7.24
C LEU A 36 6.25 -11.07 6.29
N SER A 37 5.96 -9.78 6.08
CA SER A 37 6.68 -8.91 5.13
C SER A 37 6.81 -9.54 3.73
N LEU A 38 5.72 -10.12 3.22
CA LEU A 38 5.72 -10.86 1.96
C LEU A 38 5.95 -9.93 0.77
N VAL A 39 6.73 -10.40 -0.19
CA VAL A 39 6.89 -9.81 -1.51
C VAL A 39 6.31 -10.79 -2.51
N PHE A 40 5.28 -10.37 -3.24
CA PHE A 40 4.59 -11.19 -4.22
C PHE A 40 5.24 -11.03 -5.59
N THR A 41 5.33 -12.14 -6.34
CA THR A 41 5.54 -12.08 -7.79
C THR A 41 4.30 -11.48 -8.46
N SER A 42 4.44 -11.00 -9.70
CA SER A 42 3.30 -10.43 -10.44
C SER A 42 2.12 -11.42 -10.55
N ALA A 43 2.41 -12.70 -10.78
CA ALA A 43 1.39 -13.75 -10.87
C ALA A 43 0.66 -13.98 -9.54
N GLU A 44 1.38 -14.00 -8.42
CA GLU A 44 0.77 -14.14 -7.10
C GLU A 44 -0.06 -12.90 -6.73
N ALA A 45 0.47 -11.70 -7.02
CA ALA A 45 -0.24 -10.44 -6.79
C ALA A 45 -1.57 -10.40 -7.57
N CYS A 46 -1.58 -10.91 -8.81
CA CYS A 46 -2.81 -11.02 -9.59
C CYS A 46 -3.79 -12.02 -9.00
N LYS A 47 -3.30 -13.20 -8.61
CA LYS A 47 -4.12 -14.26 -8.01
C LYS A 47 -4.83 -13.81 -6.73
N ILE A 48 -4.22 -12.94 -5.93
CA ILE A 48 -4.80 -12.44 -4.68
C ILE A 48 -5.63 -11.16 -4.86
N GLY A 49 -5.75 -10.64 -6.10
CA GLY A 49 -6.52 -9.43 -6.39
C GLY A 49 -5.81 -8.13 -6.03
N TRP A 50 -4.48 -8.15 -5.86
CA TRP A 50 -3.72 -6.92 -5.67
C TRP A 50 -3.57 -6.16 -6.98
N VAL A 51 -3.29 -6.88 -8.07
CA VAL A 51 -3.27 -6.31 -9.43
C VAL A 51 -4.30 -7.01 -10.29
N GLU A 52 -4.89 -6.27 -11.21
CA GLU A 52 -5.97 -6.77 -12.05
C GLU A 52 -5.44 -7.55 -13.27
N GLU A 53 -4.29 -7.16 -13.83
CA GLU A 53 -3.71 -7.76 -15.02
C GLU A 53 -2.18 -7.90 -14.91
N VAL A 54 -1.64 -9.00 -15.45
CA VAL A 54 -0.19 -9.23 -15.59
C VAL A 54 0.14 -9.38 -17.07
N THR A 55 1.00 -8.51 -17.57
CA THR A 55 1.46 -8.53 -18.96
C THR A 55 2.99 -8.62 -19.04
N PRO A 56 3.56 -8.96 -20.22
CA PRO A 56 4.97 -8.74 -20.50
C PRO A 56 5.38 -7.28 -20.22
N LEU A 57 6.64 -7.09 -19.78
CA LEU A 57 7.15 -5.79 -19.33
C LEU A 57 7.05 -4.71 -20.41
N ASP A 58 7.36 -5.08 -21.65
CA ASP A 58 7.28 -4.22 -22.84
C ASP A 58 5.84 -3.82 -23.23
N GLN A 59 4.83 -4.52 -22.69
CA GLN A 59 3.42 -4.31 -23.00
C GLN A 59 2.64 -3.57 -21.90
N VAL A 60 3.25 -3.33 -20.73
CA VAL A 60 2.57 -2.70 -19.58
C VAL A 60 1.91 -1.38 -19.96
N MET A 61 2.59 -0.53 -20.72
CA MET A 61 2.05 0.76 -21.14
C MET A 61 0.91 0.63 -22.16
N THR A 62 0.96 -0.39 -23.01
CA THR A 62 -0.10 -0.69 -23.98
C THR A 62 -1.36 -1.16 -23.26
N ALA A 63 -1.21 -2.10 -22.31
CA ALA A 63 -2.30 -2.59 -21.48
C ALA A 63 -2.93 -1.47 -20.64
N ALA A 64 -2.11 -0.64 -19.98
CA ALA A 64 -2.59 0.48 -19.18
C ALA A 64 -3.39 1.51 -20.01
N LYS A 65 -2.94 1.82 -21.24
CA LYS A 65 -3.68 2.71 -22.15
C LYS A 65 -5.01 2.11 -22.61
N ARG A 66 -5.04 0.81 -22.86
CA ARG A 66 -6.28 0.09 -23.22
C ARG A 66 -7.29 0.17 -22.09
N GLU A 67 -6.87 -0.11 -20.85
CA GLU A 67 -7.72 -0.03 -19.67
C GLU A 67 -8.22 1.40 -19.43
N LEU A 68 -7.31 2.38 -19.49
CA LEU A 68 -7.65 3.79 -19.30
C LEU A 68 -8.74 4.26 -20.27
N LYS A 69 -8.73 3.81 -21.53
CA LYS A 69 -9.77 4.17 -22.50
C LYS A 69 -11.17 3.77 -22.02
N GLN A 70 -11.31 2.58 -21.43
CA GLN A 70 -12.60 2.12 -20.89
C GLN A 70 -13.08 3.02 -19.75
N TRP A 71 -12.18 3.40 -18.84
CA TRP A 71 -12.52 4.30 -17.74
C TRP A 71 -12.84 5.73 -18.18
N LEU A 72 -12.26 6.19 -19.30
CA LEU A 72 -12.48 7.53 -19.86
C LEU A 72 -13.78 7.63 -20.65
N GLU A 73 -14.40 6.51 -21.05
CA GLU A 73 -15.74 6.51 -21.66
C GLU A 73 -16.83 6.88 -20.64
N ILE A 74 -16.56 6.73 -19.35
CA ILE A 74 -17.50 7.04 -18.27
C ILE A 74 -17.43 8.55 -17.94
N PRO A 75 -18.57 9.26 -17.85
CA PRO A 75 -18.60 10.66 -17.45
C PRO A 75 -17.88 10.91 -16.12
N ASP A 76 -16.96 11.89 -16.12
CA ASP A 76 -16.07 12.12 -14.99
C ASP A 76 -16.81 12.52 -13.69
N SER A 77 -17.91 13.29 -13.81
CA SER A 77 -18.73 13.70 -12.67
C SER A 77 -19.30 12.50 -11.92
N GLY A 78 -19.85 11.51 -12.63
CA GLY A 78 -20.39 10.29 -12.02
C GLY A 78 -19.30 9.43 -11.38
N ARG A 79 -18.17 9.25 -12.07
CA ARG A 79 -17.02 8.48 -11.57
C ARG A 79 -16.43 9.10 -10.30
N THR A 80 -16.29 10.42 -10.27
CA THR A 80 -15.76 11.16 -9.12
C THR A 80 -16.68 11.04 -7.92
N LEU A 81 -18.00 11.28 -8.09
CA LEU A 81 -18.97 11.16 -7.01
C LEU A 81 -18.99 9.74 -6.43
N MET A 82 -19.01 8.72 -7.29
CA MET A 82 -19.03 7.32 -6.86
C MET A 82 -17.75 6.93 -6.12
N LYS A 83 -16.59 7.33 -6.63
CA LYS A 83 -15.30 7.06 -5.98
C LYS A 83 -15.18 7.74 -4.62
N MET A 84 -15.71 8.96 -4.49
CA MET A 84 -15.78 9.67 -3.20
C MET A 84 -16.73 8.99 -2.23
N ASP A 85 -17.90 8.55 -2.70
CA ASP A 85 -18.89 7.86 -1.88
C ASP A 85 -18.34 6.54 -1.31
N ILE A 86 -17.78 5.70 -2.19
CA ILE A 86 -17.18 4.40 -1.82
C ILE A 86 -16.10 4.55 -0.74
N ARG A 87 -15.32 5.63 -0.78
CA ARG A 87 -14.16 5.85 0.11
C ARG A 87 -14.44 6.79 1.26
N ARG A 88 -15.68 7.27 1.41
CA ARG A 88 -16.00 8.37 2.33
C ARG A 88 -15.61 8.01 3.76
N LYS A 89 -15.94 6.80 4.21
CA LYS A 89 -15.71 6.35 5.59
C LYS A 89 -14.21 6.31 5.91
N GLU A 90 -13.40 5.71 5.04
CA GLU A 90 -11.96 5.58 5.23
C GLU A 90 -11.28 6.94 5.19
N ILE A 91 -11.69 7.82 4.26
CA ILE A 91 -11.17 9.20 4.19
C ILE A 91 -11.48 9.94 5.49
N GLN A 92 -12.70 9.82 6.02
CA GLN A 92 -13.07 10.47 7.26
C GLN A 92 -12.22 9.96 8.44
N GLU A 93 -12.02 8.65 8.56
CA GLU A 93 -11.16 8.09 9.61
C GLU A 93 -9.70 8.57 9.49
N ILE A 94 -9.18 8.71 8.26
CA ILE A 94 -7.85 9.29 8.03
C ILE A 94 -7.77 10.72 8.54
N ILE A 95 -8.79 11.54 8.28
CA ILE A 95 -8.85 12.93 8.74
C ILE A 95 -8.92 12.97 10.26
N ASP A 96 -9.81 12.18 10.86
CA ASP A 96 -10.07 12.19 12.30
C ASP A 96 -8.86 11.76 13.13
N ARG A 97 -8.08 10.80 12.61
CA ARG A 97 -6.95 10.18 13.34
C ARG A 97 -5.58 10.67 12.89
N ARG A 98 -5.53 11.64 11.96
CA ARG A 98 -4.28 12.10 11.32
C ARG A 98 -3.20 12.49 12.32
N GLU A 99 -3.56 13.31 13.30
CA GLU A 99 -2.60 13.88 14.25
C GLU A 99 -2.13 12.83 15.26
N GLU A 100 -3.06 12.04 15.78
CA GLU A 100 -2.75 10.90 16.66
C GLU A 100 -1.79 9.91 15.98
N ASP A 101 -2.07 9.49 14.74
CA ASP A 101 -1.23 8.56 14.00
C ASP A 101 0.15 9.16 13.70
N ALA A 102 0.20 10.44 13.31
CA ALA A 102 1.47 11.13 13.05
C ALA A 102 2.35 11.22 14.30
N GLU A 103 1.79 11.58 15.44
CA GLU A 103 2.50 11.65 16.72
C GLU A 103 2.97 10.27 17.19
N ALA A 104 2.08 9.27 17.11
CA ALA A 104 2.41 7.89 17.48
C ALA A 104 3.53 7.32 16.59
N PHE A 105 3.46 7.58 15.28
CA PHE A 105 4.48 7.15 14.33
C PHE A 105 5.81 7.85 14.59
N ALA A 106 5.82 9.19 14.76
CA ALA A 106 7.01 9.96 15.08
C ALA A 106 7.68 9.45 16.38
N SER A 107 6.89 9.28 17.43
CA SER A 107 7.35 8.74 18.71
C SER A 107 7.99 7.35 18.56
N LEU A 108 7.38 6.46 17.77
CA LEU A 108 7.91 5.13 17.53
C LEU A 108 9.25 5.18 16.79
N ILE A 109 9.31 5.88 15.66
CA ILE A 109 10.52 5.88 14.85
C ILE A 109 11.68 6.57 15.56
N SER A 110 11.43 7.55 16.43
CA SER A 110 12.48 8.23 17.21
C SER A 110 13.11 7.37 18.30
N ARG A 111 12.61 6.16 18.56
CA ARG A 111 13.21 5.26 19.56
C ARG A 111 14.62 4.83 19.15
N PRO A 112 15.62 4.86 20.04
CA PRO A 112 17.00 4.51 19.69
C PRO A 112 17.15 3.14 19.04
N GLY A 113 16.47 2.11 19.57
CA GLY A 113 16.51 0.76 19.00
C GLY A 113 15.93 0.68 17.58
N ILE A 114 14.92 1.49 17.24
CA ILE A 114 14.35 1.55 15.90
C ILE A 114 15.29 2.32 14.96
N GLN A 115 15.87 3.44 15.41
CA GLN A 115 16.86 4.21 14.65
C GLN A 115 18.10 3.38 14.29
N GLU A 116 18.59 2.55 15.23
CA GLU A 116 19.71 1.64 14.98
C GLU A 116 19.40 0.63 13.87
N GLN A 117 18.19 0.04 13.87
CA GLN A 117 17.75 -0.89 12.83
C GLN A 117 17.70 -0.21 11.44
N PHE A 118 17.27 1.06 11.38
CA PHE A 118 17.30 1.82 10.14
C PHE A 118 18.73 2.08 9.65
N ILE A 119 19.66 2.46 10.52
CA ILE A 119 21.07 2.68 10.17
C ILE A 119 21.69 1.39 9.59
N VAL A 120 21.49 0.25 10.26
CA VAL A 120 21.98 -1.05 9.78
C VAL A 120 21.42 -1.38 8.40
N SER A 121 20.11 -1.18 8.21
CA SER A 121 19.44 -1.43 6.93
C SER A 121 20.00 -0.56 5.81
N ILE A 122 20.15 0.75 6.03
CA ILE A 122 20.67 1.69 5.04
C ILE A 122 22.09 1.30 4.64
N ASN A 123 22.93 0.96 5.61
CA ASN A 123 24.31 0.54 5.35
C ASN A 123 24.39 -0.77 4.56
N LYS A 124 23.47 -1.71 4.80
CA LYS A 124 23.36 -2.94 4.01
C LYS A 124 22.93 -2.64 2.57
N SER A 125 21.95 -1.76 2.37
CA SER A 125 21.45 -1.38 1.05
C SER A 125 22.49 -0.63 0.20
N LYS A 126 23.46 0.05 0.81
CA LYS A 126 24.56 0.73 0.07
C LYS A 126 25.64 -0.22 -0.46
N LYS A 127 25.69 -1.44 0.06
CA LYS A 127 26.71 -2.45 -0.31
C LYS A 127 26.28 -3.34 -1.48
N ASN A 128 25.00 -3.27 -1.87
CA ASN A 128 24.39 -4.00 -2.98
C ASN A 128 23.95 -3.01 -4.05
#